data_AF-A0A7X0LFD9-F1
#
_entry.id   AF-A0A7X0LFD9-F1
#
_cell.length_a   1.000
_cell.length_b   1.000
_cell.length_c   1.000
_cell.angle_alpha   90.00
_cell.angle_beta   90.00
_cell.angle_gamma   90.00
#
_symmetry.space_group_name_H-M   'P 1'
#
loop_
_entity.id
_entity.type
_entity.pdbx_description
1 polymer ?
#
loop_
_entity_poly.entity_id
_entity_poly.type
_entity_poly.pdbx_seq_one_letter_code
_entity_poly.pdbx_strand_id
1 'polypeptide(L)'
;MTLALAALGAPAGAQAPVELPIAPGFWTNDDQACATARYGYIFDGTRWGSVYYYGPTGNLGPAAELQPITQTRAVGDGFIQMQFGGFDGAGYFRLKATGKGRALYRVGAPFREEIQVSDEALIHCSYQAMSPKMKAAMRRFAPALAK
;
A
#
# COMPACT_ATOMS: atom_id res chain seq x y z
N MET A 1 48.25 -12.27 28.21
CA MET A 1 47.67 -12.92 27.01
C MET A 1 46.35 -12.23 26.72
N THR A 2 46.31 -11.47 25.63
CA THR A 2 45.15 -10.68 25.22
C THR A 2 44.49 -11.44 24.08
N LEU A 3 43.23 -11.87 24.23
CA LEU A 3 42.42 -12.32 23.10
C LEU A 3 41.32 -11.29 22.87
N ALA A 4 41.47 -10.53 21.78
CA ALA A 4 40.42 -9.69 21.23
C ALA A 4 39.46 -10.57 20.41
N LEU A 5 38.19 -10.66 20.81
CA LEU A 5 37.14 -11.18 19.94
C LEU A 5 36.64 -10.06 19.03
N ALA A 6 37.03 -10.13 17.76
CA ALA A 6 36.42 -9.35 16.69
C ALA A 6 35.04 -9.93 16.38
N ALA A 7 33.98 -9.30 16.91
CA ALA A 7 32.63 -9.54 16.45
C ALA A 7 32.47 -8.90 15.05
N LEU A 8 32.65 -9.71 14.00
CA LEU A 8 32.32 -9.33 12.64
C LEU A 8 30.81 -9.15 12.55
N GLY A 9 30.35 -7.90 12.49
CA GLY A 9 28.98 -7.57 12.16
C GLY A 9 28.63 -8.16 10.81
N ALA A 10 27.68 -9.11 10.79
CA ALA A 10 27.09 -9.56 9.55
C ALA A 10 26.42 -8.35 8.88
N PRO A 11 26.59 -8.13 7.56
CA PRO A 11 25.88 -7.07 6.88
C PRO A 11 24.38 -7.39 7.03
N ALA A 12 23.61 -6.41 7.51
CA ALA A 12 22.16 -6.49 7.49
C ALA A 12 21.76 -6.88 6.06
N GLY A 13 21.21 -8.08 5.89
CA GLY A 13 20.86 -8.62 4.59
C GLY A 13 20.00 -7.60 3.85
N ALA A 14 20.41 -7.22 2.63
CA ALA A 14 19.63 -6.33 1.80
C ALA A 14 18.22 -6.91 1.66
N GLN A 15 17.21 -6.14 2.08
CA GLN A 15 15.82 -6.54 1.93
C GLN A 15 15.53 -6.81 0.46
N ALA A 16 14.91 -7.95 0.16
CA ALA A 16 14.50 -8.28 -1.20
C ALA A 16 13.62 -7.14 -1.76
N PRO A 17 13.73 -6.83 -3.07
CA PRO A 17 12.90 -5.79 -3.69
C PRO A 17 11.41 -6.02 -3.41
N VAL A 18 10.68 -4.94 -3.15
CA VAL A 18 9.22 -4.99 -3.03
C VAL A 18 8.64 -5.19 -4.42
N GLU A 19 8.07 -6.36 -4.68
CA GLU A 19 7.46 -6.72 -5.95
C GLU A 19 5.93 -6.82 -5.80
N LEU A 20 5.23 -5.73 -6.13
CA LEU A 20 3.78 -5.74 -6.24
C LEU A 20 3.34 -5.84 -7.70
N PRO A 21 2.19 -6.47 -8.00
CA PRO A 21 1.73 -6.68 -9.37
C PRO A 21 1.12 -5.41 -9.99
N ILE A 22 1.40 -4.23 -9.44
CA ILE A 22 0.78 -2.95 -9.81
C ILE A 22 1.84 -1.85 -9.93
N ALA A 23 1.56 -0.83 -10.74
CA ALA A 23 2.44 0.33 -10.85
C ALA A 23 2.35 1.23 -9.60
N PRO A 24 3.45 1.89 -9.21
CA PRO A 24 3.39 2.99 -8.24
C PRO A 24 2.41 4.08 -8.68
N GLY A 25 1.74 4.71 -7.72
CA GLY A 25 0.83 5.82 -7.93
C GLY A 25 -0.37 5.78 -6.98
N PHE A 26 -1.41 6.50 -7.37
CA PHE A 26 -2.66 6.57 -6.63
C PHE A 26 -3.67 5.57 -7.19
N TRP A 27 -4.29 4.82 -6.29
CA TRP A 27 -5.31 3.82 -6.59
C TRP A 27 -6.58 4.16 -5.82
N THR A 28 -7.72 4.27 -6.47
CA THR A 28 -9.01 4.51 -5.80
C THR A 28 -10.00 3.43 -6.19
N ASN A 29 -11.12 3.34 -5.48
CA ASN A 29 -12.17 2.37 -5.79
C ASN A 29 -12.71 2.60 -7.20
N ASP A 30 -13.05 1.53 -7.91
CA ASP A 30 -13.44 1.60 -9.33
C ASP A 30 -14.83 2.19 -9.59
N ASP A 31 -15.59 2.46 -8.52
CA ASP A 31 -16.82 3.23 -8.51
C ASP A 31 -16.58 4.76 -8.33
N GLN A 32 -15.34 5.18 -8.09
CA GLN A 32 -14.96 6.59 -8.00
C GLN A 32 -14.34 7.10 -9.31
N ALA A 33 -14.60 8.37 -9.63
CA ALA A 33 -13.87 9.06 -10.69
C ALA A 33 -12.58 9.68 -10.12
N CYS A 34 -11.45 9.51 -10.81
CA CYS A 34 -10.15 10.09 -10.40
C CYS A 34 -10.22 11.60 -10.08
N ALA A 35 -11.02 12.35 -10.85
CA ALA A 35 -11.16 13.80 -10.71
C ALA A 35 -11.92 14.24 -9.45
N THR A 36 -12.70 13.35 -8.83
CA THR A 36 -13.52 13.63 -7.64
C THR A 36 -13.17 12.79 -6.42
N ALA A 37 -12.31 11.77 -6.60
CA ALA A 37 -11.84 10.92 -5.52
C ALA A 37 -11.30 11.73 -4.34
N ARG A 38 -11.68 11.29 -3.13
CA ARG A 38 -11.27 11.87 -1.84
C ARG A 38 -10.64 10.85 -0.89
N TYR A 39 -10.62 9.60 -1.33
CA TYR A 39 -10.12 8.42 -0.63
C TYR A 39 -9.44 7.51 -1.65
N GLY A 40 -8.40 6.81 -1.23
CA GLY A 40 -7.82 5.71 -1.97
C GLY A 40 -6.54 5.24 -1.27
N TYR A 41 -5.63 4.71 -2.06
CA TYR A 41 -4.37 4.14 -1.63
C TYR A 41 -3.21 4.72 -2.42
N ILE A 42 -2.05 4.81 -1.78
CA ILE A 42 -0.81 5.14 -2.46
C ILE A 42 0.11 3.92 -2.40
N PHE A 43 0.63 3.53 -3.56
CA PHE A 43 1.82 2.69 -3.67
C PHE A 43 2.98 3.55 -4.16
N ASP A 44 4.06 3.66 -3.40
CA ASP A 44 5.23 4.45 -3.82
C ASP A 44 6.44 3.61 -4.28
N GLY A 45 6.24 2.30 -4.42
CA GLY A 45 7.31 1.33 -4.71
C GLY A 45 7.80 0.62 -3.45
N THR A 46 7.63 1.19 -2.26
CA THR A 46 8.11 0.61 -0.99
C THR A 46 7.08 0.63 0.13
N ARG A 47 6.09 1.52 0.04
CA ARG A 47 5.01 1.66 1.02
C ARG A 47 3.66 1.51 0.34
N TRP A 48 2.72 0.92 1.06
CA TRP A 48 1.30 0.85 0.70
C TRP A 48 0.46 1.36 1.86
N GLY A 49 -0.65 2.04 1.56
CA GLY A 49 -1.61 2.41 2.59
C GLY A 49 -2.66 3.39 2.10
N SER A 50 -3.65 3.61 2.96
CA SER A 50 -4.77 4.50 2.68
C SER A 50 -4.34 5.97 2.73
N VAL A 51 -5.02 6.80 1.95
CA VAL A 51 -4.94 8.25 1.99
C VAL A 51 -6.33 8.83 1.81
N TYR A 52 -6.72 9.75 2.69
CA TYR A 52 -8.10 10.17 2.74
C TYR A 52 -8.31 11.54 3.38
N TYR A 53 -9.43 12.14 3.02
CA TYR A 53 -10.00 13.28 3.72
C TYR A 53 -11.22 12.82 4.53
N TYR A 54 -11.37 13.37 5.74
CA TYR A 54 -12.40 12.98 6.70
C TYR A 54 -13.27 14.18 7.13
N GLY A 55 -14.21 13.93 8.03
CA GLY A 55 -15.22 14.89 8.48
C GLY A 55 -16.47 14.93 7.58
N PRO A 56 -17.57 15.58 8.02
CA PRO A 56 -18.88 15.52 7.35
C PRO A 56 -18.87 15.95 5.89
N THR A 57 -17.96 16.86 5.53
CA THR A 57 -17.80 17.42 4.18
C THR A 57 -16.52 16.93 3.49
N GLY A 58 -15.76 16.01 4.09
CA GLY A 58 -14.45 15.58 3.57
C GLY A 58 -13.44 16.72 3.46
N ASN A 59 -13.51 17.70 4.37
CA ASN A 59 -12.66 18.89 4.38
C ASN A 59 -11.52 18.83 5.40
N LEU A 60 -11.49 17.80 6.25
CA LEU A 60 -10.41 17.58 7.21
C LEU A 60 -9.36 16.63 6.61
N GLY A 61 -8.09 16.87 6.90
CA GLY A 61 -6.96 16.10 6.36
C GLY A 61 -6.09 16.90 5.37
N PRO A 62 -5.29 16.22 4.53
CA PRO A 62 -5.32 14.77 4.30
C PRO A 62 -4.64 13.98 5.43
N ALA A 63 -5.18 12.81 5.73
CA ALA A 63 -4.55 11.78 6.55
C ALA A 63 -4.03 10.65 5.65
N ALA A 64 -2.99 9.95 6.11
CA ALA A 64 -2.47 8.79 5.41
C ALA A 64 -1.90 7.76 6.38
N GLU A 65 -2.14 6.49 6.08
CA GLU A 65 -1.69 5.34 6.86
C GLU A 65 -0.70 4.51 6.03
N LEU A 66 0.33 5.16 5.49
CA LEU A 66 1.33 4.50 4.66
C LEU A 66 2.29 3.67 5.51
N GLN A 67 2.36 2.37 5.23
CA GLN A 67 3.21 1.43 5.93
C GLN A 67 4.30 0.88 5.00
N PRO A 68 5.56 0.77 5.46
CA PRO A 68 6.62 0.10 4.72
C PRO A 68 6.30 -1.38 4.50
N ILE A 69 6.35 -1.81 3.24
CA ILE A 69 6.25 -3.22 2.88
C ILE A 69 7.58 -3.86 3.19
N THR A 70 7.59 -4.74 4.19
CA THR A 70 8.79 -5.43 4.66
C THR A 70 9.06 -6.72 3.90
N GLN A 71 8.00 -7.36 3.38
CA GLN A 71 8.07 -8.57 2.58
C GLN A 71 6.85 -8.65 1.65
N THR A 72 7.06 -9.28 0.49
CA THR A 72 5.99 -9.72 -0.41
C THR A 72 6.11 -11.21 -0.67
N ARG A 73 4.98 -11.88 -0.92
CA ARG A 73 4.98 -13.29 -1.38
C ARG A 73 3.79 -13.56 -2.28
N ALA A 74 3.98 -14.37 -3.32
CA ALA A 74 2.87 -14.90 -4.09
C ALA A 74 2.04 -15.87 -3.23
N VAL A 75 0.72 -15.78 -3.37
CA VAL A 75 -0.24 -16.70 -2.76
C VAL A 75 -1.25 -17.15 -3.84
N GLY A 76 -2.22 -17.99 -3.45
CA GLY A 76 -3.24 -18.50 -4.36
C GLY A 76 -3.99 -17.42 -5.15
N ASP A 77 -4.58 -17.85 -6.26
CA ASP A 77 -5.43 -17.03 -7.15
C ASP A 77 -4.76 -15.80 -7.77
N GLY A 78 -3.42 -15.77 -7.81
CA GLY A 78 -2.64 -14.66 -8.39
C GLY A 78 -2.56 -13.42 -7.50
N PHE A 79 -2.82 -13.56 -6.20
CA PHE A 79 -2.56 -12.51 -5.23
C PHE A 79 -1.10 -12.49 -4.80
N ILE A 80 -0.58 -11.30 -4.52
CA ILE A 80 0.64 -11.06 -3.77
C ILE A 80 0.23 -10.57 -2.37
N GLN A 81 0.67 -11.27 -1.33
CA GLN A 81 0.50 -10.84 0.05
C GLN A 81 1.60 -9.85 0.44
N MET A 82 1.18 -8.74 1.04
CA MET A 82 2.04 -7.74 1.66
C MET A 82 2.15 -8.03 3.15
N GLN A 83 3.38 -7.89 3.68
CA GLN A 83 3.62 -7.81 5.11
C GLN A 83 4.17 -6.44 5.47
N PHE A 84 3.66 -5.88 6.56
CA PHE A 84 4.10 -4.62 7.13
C PHE A 84 4.79 -4.87 8.48
N GLY A 85 5.84 -4.13 8.79
CA GLY A 85 6.49 -4.14 10.10
C GLY A 85 7.12 -5.47 10.53
N GLY A 86 7.36 -6.42 9.60
CA GLY A 86 7.96 -7.72 9.91
C GLY A 86 7.06 -8.67 10.71
N PHE A 87 5.76 -8.37 10.83
CA PHE A 87 4.80 -9.21 11.55
C PHE A 87 3.93 -10.01 10.56
N ASP A 88 3.87 -11.34 10.75
CA ASP A 88 2.98 -12.25 10.01
C ASP A 88 1.89 -12.74 10.96
N GLY A 89 0.85 -11.91 11.12
CA GLY A 89 -0.33 -12.26 11.92
C GLY A 89 -1.35 -13.08 11.12
N ALA A 90 -2.45 -13.45 11.79
CA ALA A 90 -3.57 -14.13 11.14
C ALA A 90 -4.28 -13.25 10.09
N GLY A 91 -4.21 -11.93 10.23
CA GLY A 91 -4.71 -10.98 9.23
C GLY A 91 -3.75 -10.83 8.05
N TYR A 92 -4.28 -10.43 6.90
CA TYR A 92 -3.48 -10.24 5.70
C TYR A 92 -3.96 -9.10 4.81
N PHE A 93 -3.03 -8.58 4.04
CA PHE A 93 -3.27 -7.59 2.98
C PHE A 93 -2.74 -8.16 1.68
N ARG A 94 -3.57 -8.22 0.65
CA ARG A 94 -3.24 -8.86 -0.62
C ARG A 94 -3.62 -7.97 -1.78
N LEU A 95 -2.80 -8.00 -2.83
CA LEU A 95 -3.06 -7.29 -4.08
C LEU A 95 -2.98 -8.25 -5.25
N LYS A 96 -3.91 -8.11 -6.19
CA LYS A 96 -3.93 -8.83 -7.45
C LYS A 96 -4.15 -7.84 -8.58
N ALA A 97 -3.34 -7.91 -9.64
CA ALA A 97 -3.66 -7.20 -10.87
C ALA A 97 -4.84 -7.88 -11.57
N THR A 98 -5.82 -7.09 -12.01
CA THR A 98 -6.98 -7.57 -12.77
C THR A 98 -7.00 -7.06 -14.21
N GLY A 99 -6.08 -6.16 -14.54
CA GLY A 99 -5.89 -5.63 -15.89
C GLY A 99 -4.97 -4.40 -15.86
N LYS A 100 -4.76 -3.77 -17.03
CA LYS A 100 -3.97 -2.53 -17.10
C LYS A 100 -4.65 -1.44 -16.27
N GLY A 101 -3.95 -0.94 -15.24
CA GLY A 101 -4.47 0.09 -14.34
C GLY A 101 -5.67 -0.38 -13.49
N ARG A 102 -5.84 -1.70 -13.31
CA ARG A 102 -6.90 -2.29 -12.49
C ARG A 102 -6.33 -3.33 -11.54
N ALA A 103 -6.82 -3.33 -10.31
CA ALA A 103 -6.39 -4.26 -9.28
C ALA A 103 -7.56 -4.66 -8.35
N LEU A 104 -7.34 -5.71 -7.58
CA LEU A 104 -8.20 -6.11 -6.47
C LEU A 104 -7.36 -6.07 -5.19
N TYR A 105 -7.76 -5.24 -4.24
CA TYR A 105 -7.17 -5.17 -2.92
C TYR A 105 -8.01 -5.96 -1.93
N ARG A 106 -7.42 -6.98 -1.32
CA ARG A 106 -8.08 -7.89 -0.40
C ARG A 106 -7.53 -7.71 1.01
N VAL A 107 -8.42 -7.50 1.96
CA VAL A 107 -8.10 -7.47 3.39
C VAL A 107 -8.74 -8.69 4.05
N GLY A 108 -7.94 -9.47 4.76
CA GLY A 108 -8.40 -10.51 5.66
C GLY A 108 -8.21 -10.05 7.09
N ALA A 109 -9.30 -9.78 7.80
CA ALA A 109 -9.26 -9.39 9.20
C ALA A 109 -9.64 -10.59 10.09
N PRO A 110 -8.82 -10.96 11.09
CA PRO A 110 -9.17 -12.03 12.00
C PRO A 110 -10.36 -11.61 12.88
N PHE A 111 -11.40 -12.43 12.87
CA PHE A 111 -12.53 -12.38 13.79
C PHE A 111 -12.55 -13.64 14.65
N ARG A 112 -13.46 -13.75 15.63
CA ARG A 112 -13.39 -14.77 16.69
C ARG A 112 -13.12 -16.20 16.19
N GLU A 113 -13.80 -16.62 15.14
CA GLU A 113 -13.79 -18.01 14.65
C GLU A 113 -13.45 -18.10 13.15
N GLU A 114 -13.23 -16.96 12.49
CA GLU A 114 -13.06 -16.88 11.04
C GLU A 114 -12.21 -15.68 10.61
N ILE A 115 -11.78 -15.67 9.35
CA ILE A 115 -11.22 -14.47 8.71
C ILE A 115 -12.33 -13.80 7.92
N GLN A 116 -12.67 -12.56 8.28
CA GLN A 116 -13.54 -11.72 7.45
C GLN A 116 -12.74 -11.17 6.28
N VAL A 117 -13.23 -11.42 5.07
CA VAL A 117 -12.56 -11.02 3.84
C VAL A 117 -13.35 -9.92 3.15
N SER A 118 -12.68 -8.81 2.87
CA SER A 118 -13.22 -7.73 2.03
C SER A 118 -12.33 -7.55 0.80
N ASP A 119 -12.98 -7.38 -0.34
CA ASP A 119 -12.33 -7.09 -1.61
C ASP A 119 -12.76 -5.70 -2.10
N GLU A 120 -11.77 -4.92 -2.52
CA GLU A 120 -11.96 -3.61 -3.13
C GLU A 120 -11.40 -3.63 -4.55
N ALA A 121 -12.26 -3.43 -5.54
CA ALA A 121 -11.84 -3.23 -6.92
C ALA A 121 -11.26 -1.82 -7.07
N LEU A 122 -10.04 -1.74 -7.59
CA LEU A 122 -9.28 -0.51 -7.69
C LEU A 122 -8.96 -0.14 -9.13
N ILE A 123 -8.92 1.17 -9.40
CA ILE A 123 -8.39 1.77 -10.62
C ILE A 123 -7.18 2.67 -10.30
N HIS A 124 -6.21 2.69 -11.21
CA HIS A 124 -5.08 3.60 -11.15
C HIS A 124 -5.45 4.97 -11.73
N CYS A 125 -5.05 6.03 -11.03
CA CYS A 125 -5.22 7.40 -11.49
C CYS A 125 -3.86 8.03 -11.76
N SER A 126 -3.68 8.59 -12.96
CA SER A 126 -2.53 9.46 -13.22
C SER A 126 -2.62 10.71 -12.36
N TYR A 127 -1.47 11.30 -12.02
CA TYR A 127 -1.43 12.52 -11.21
C TYR A 127 -2.28 13.63 -11.82
N GLN A 128 -2.27 13.79 -13.14
CA GLN A 128 -3.00 14.84 -13.85
C GLN A 128 -4.51 14.66 -13.74
N ALA A 129 -5.00 13.41 -13.71
CA ALA A 129 -6.41 13.08 -13.60
C ALA A 129 -6.95 13.14 -12.17
N MET A 130 -6.09 13.21 -11.15
CA MET A 130 -6.49 13.27 -9.74
C MET A 130 -7.20 14.59 -9.40
N SER A 131 -8.13 14.50 -8.43
CA SER A 131 -8.76 15.66 -7.82
C SER A 131 -7.73 16.65 -7.23
N PRO A 132 -8.02 17.96 -7.15
CA PRO A 132 -7.10 18.92 -6.55
C PRO A 132 -6.67 18.55 -5.12
N LYS A 133 -7.61 17.99 -4.34
CA LYS A 133 -7.36 17.47 -2.98
C LYS A 133 -6.37 16.31 -3.02
N MET A 134 -6.59 15.33 -3.88
CA MET A 134 -5.69 14.18 -3.95
C MET A 134 -4.32 14.53 -4.53
N LYS A 135 -4.24 15.49 -5.47
CA LYS A 135 -2.95 16.05 -5.91
C LYS A 135 -2.16 16.66 -4.75
N ALA A 136 -2.84 17.38 -3.84
CA ALA A 136 -2.21 17.93 -2.64
C ALA A 136 -1.75 16.84 -1.68
N ALA A 137 -2.57 15.81 -1.45
CA ALA A 137 -2.21 14.67 -0.61
C ALA A 137 -1.01 13.89 -1.18
N MET A 138 -0.98 13.64 -2.49
CA MET A 138 0.14 12.97 -3.16
C MET A 138 1.45 13.76 -2.99
N ARG A 139 1.42 15.08 -3.20
CA ARG A 139 2.60 15.94 -2.98
C ARG A 139 3.13 15.85 -1.55
N ARG A 140 2.23 15.71 -0.57
CA ARG A 140 2.60 15.62 0.85
C ARG A 140 3.20 14.25 1.22
N PHE A 141 2.58 13.16 0.77
CA PHE A 141 2.90 11.82 1.27
C PHE A 141 3.76 10.97 0.34
N ALA A 142 3.76 11.26 -0.97
CA ALA A 142 4.56 10.58 -1.99
C ALA A 142 5.00 11.56 -3.09
N PRO A 143 5.84 12.57 -2.77
CA PRO A 143 6.21 13.64 -3.69
C PRO A 143 6.87 13.16 -4.99
N ALA A 144 7.60 12.04 -4.96
CA ALA A 144 8.23 11.45 -6.15
C ALA A 144 7.22 10.98 -7.22
N LEU A 145 5.97 10.73 -6.82
CA LEU A 145 4.88 10.32 -7.70
C LEU A 145 4.02 11.49 -8.19
N ALA A 146 4.24 12.71 -7.67
CA ALA A 146 3.43 13.88 -7.97
C ALA A 146 3.86 14.56 -9.28
N LYS A 147 3.77 13.83 -10.41
CA LYS A 147 4.24 14.27 -11.73
C LYS A 147 3.26 14.02 -12.85
#